data_AF-F5VSQ5-F1
#
_entry.id   AF-F5VSQ5-F1
#
_cell.length_a   1.000
_cell.length_b   1.000
_cell.length_c   1.000
_cell.angle_alpha   90.00
_cell.angle_beta   90.00
_cell.angle_gamma   90.00
#
_symmetry.space_group_name_H-M   'P 1'
#
loop_
_entity.id
_entity.type
_entity.pdbx_description
1 polymer ?
#
loop_
_entity_poly.entity_id
_entity_poly.type
_entity_poly.pdbx_seq_one_letter_code
_entity_poly.pdbx_strand_id
1 'polypeptide(L)' 'MPCPFLGGDNLCSIYDVRPKACREFPHTDRKKIHQINHLTIKNTLTCPAAYLFVEKLKDRL' A
#
# COMPACT_ATOMS: atom_id res chain seq x y z
N MET A 1 4.95 7.49 -1.33
CA MET A 1 5.12 8.70 -2.17
C MET A 1 6.59 9.07 -2.17
N PRO A 2 7.17 9.52 -3.29
CA PRO A 2 6.47 9.93 -4.50
C PRO A 2 6.32 8.76 -5.47
N CYS A 3 5.10 8.55 -5.98
CA CYS A 3 4.90 7.67 -7.13
C CYS A 3 5.34 8.47 -8.37
N PRO A 4 6.30 7.99 -9.18
CA PRO A 4 6.79 8.74 -10.33
C PRO A 4 5.73 8.89 -11.44
N PHE A 5 4.66 8.10 -11.36
CA PHE A 5 3.57 8.10 -12.32
C PHE A 5 2.34 8.87 -11.85
N LEU A 6 2.39 9.49 -10.66
CA LEU A 6 1.26 10.27 -10.14
C LEU A 6 1.35 11.70 -10.68
N GLY A 7 0.34 12.12 -11.45
CA GLY A 7 0.22 13.46 -11.99
C GLY A 7 -0.28 14.48 -10.96
N GLY A 8 -0.30 15.76 -11.36
CA GLY A 8 -0.81 16.86 -10.52
C GLY A 8 -2.32 16.83 -10.27
N ASP A 9 -3.04 16.02 -11.04
CA ASP A 9 -4.47 15.71 -10.90
C ASP A 9 -4.75 14.54 -9.94
N ASN A 10 -3.70 14.00 -9.29
CA ASN A 10 -3.76 12.79 -8.48
C ASN A 10 -4.15 11.53 -9.26
N LEU A 11 -4.05 11.54 -10.59
CA LEU A 11 -4.26 10.35 -11.42
C LEU A 11 -2.93 9.72 -11.82
N CYS A 12 -2.97 8.41 -12.12
CA CYS A 12 -1.78 7.68 -12.55
C CYS A 12 -1.63 7.73 -14.07
N SER A 13 -0.48 8.18 -14.56
CA SER A 13 -0.17 8.30 -15.99
C SER A 13 -0.10 6.97 -16.73
N ILE A 14 0.05 5.85 -16.02
CA ILE A 14 0.11 4.50 -16.57
C ILE A 14 -1.07 3.62 -16.13
N TYR A 15 -2.24 4.22 -15.90
CA TYR A 15 -3.40 3.56 -15.27
C TYR A 15 -3.74 2.19 -15.89
N ASP A 16 -3.69 2.09 -17.22
CA ASP A 16 -4.04 0.88 -17.98
C ASP A 16 -3.04 -0.26 -17.82
N VAL A 17 -1.77 0.06 -17.61
CA VAL A 17 -0.67 -0.91 -17.52
C VAL A 17 -0.05 -0.95 -16.12
N ARG A 18 -0.79 -0.51 -15.10
CA ARG A 18 -0.30 -0.46 -13.71
C ARG A 18 0.29 -1.81 -13.28
N PRO A 19 1.54 -1.83 -12.79
CA PRO A 19 2.14 -3.03 -12.22
C PRO A 19 1.24 -3.63 -11.14
N LYS A 20 1.31 -4.96 -10.97
CA LYS A 20 0.53 -5.68 -9.95
C LYS A 20 0.67 -5.04 -8.56
N ALA A 21 1.88 -4.62 -8.22
CA ALA A 21 2.14 -3.95 -6.96
C ALA A 21 1.33 -2.64 -6.78
N CYS A 22 1.18 -1.84 -7.83
CA CYS A 22 0.41 -0.60 -7.75
C CYS A 22 -1.10 -0.87 -7.60
N ARG A 23 -1.60 -1.95 -8.22
CA ARG A 23 -3.03 -2.34 -8.16
C ARG A 23 -3.43 -2.93 -6.81
N GLU A 24 -2.53 -3.67 -6.20
CA GLU A 24 -2.78 -4.35 -4.93
C GLU A 24 -2.43 -3.50 -3.71
N PHE A 25 -1.85 -2.30 -3.88
CA PHE A 25 -1.52 -1.41 -2.77
C PHE A 25 -2.78 -1.14 -1.91
N PRO A 26 -2.74 -1.29 -0.57
CA PRO A 26 -1.57 -1.41 0.32
C PRO A 26 -1.04 -2.83 0.60
N HIS A 27 -1.40 -3.84 -0.21
CA HIS A 27 -0.97 -5.25 -0.16
C HIS A 27 -1.48 -6.05 1.04
N THR A 28 -2.62 -5.67 1.59
CA THR A 28 -3.20 -6.28 2.80
C THR A 28 -3.83 -7.66 2.57
N ASP A 29 -4.12 -8.01 1.31
CA ASP A 29 -4.75 -9.25 0.85
C ASP A 29 -3.75 -10.35 0.44
N ARG A 30 -2.45 -10.07 0.54
CA ARG A 30 -1.40 -11.01 0.16
C ARG A 30 -1.33 -12.20 1.13
N LYS A 31 -1.46 -13.43 0.61
CA LYS A 31 -1.37 -14.69 1.40
C LYS A 31 -0.16 -14.80 2.33
N LYS A 32 1.00 -14.27 1.92
CA LYS A 32 2.25 -14.26 2.71
C LYS A 32 2.67 -12.82 3.05
N ILE A 33 1.75 -12.01 3.57
CA ILE A 33 2.00 -10.60 3.91
C ILE A 33 3.16 -10.43 4.91
N HIS A 34 3.40 -11.41 5.79
CA HIS A 34 4.51 -11.40 6.75
C HIS A 34 5.89 -11.23 6.09
N GLN A 35 6.06 -11.67 4.83
CA GLN A 35 7.31 -11.49 4.07
C GLN A 35 7.59 -10.02 3.72
N ILE A 36 6.55 -9.17 3.72
CA ILE A 36 6.63 -7.75 3.38
C ILE A 36 6.21 -6.86 4.57
N ASN A 37 6.34 -7.35 5.81
CA ASN A 37 5.99 -6.58 7.00
C ASN A 37 6.74 -5.24 7.07
N HIS A 38 8.03 -5.23 6.73
CA HIS A 38 8.83 -4.00 6.67
C HIS A 38 8.21 -2.95 5.73
N LEU A 39 7.70 -3.38 4.57
CA LEU A 39 7.01 -2.51 3.61
C LEU A 39 5.64 -2.06 4.15
N THR A 40 4.88 -2.99 4.73
CA THR A 40 3.56 -2.71 5.32
C THR A 40 3.66 -1.65 6.41
N ILE A 41 4.64 -1.77 7.31
CA ILE A 41 4.94 -0.79 8.36
C ILE A 41 5.36 0.55 7.74
N LYS A 42 6.28 0.55 6.76
CA LYS A 42 6.69 1.77 6.08
C LYS A 42 5.53 2.50 5.39
N ASN A 43 4.59 1.74 4.82
CA ASN A 43 3.41 2.29 4.14
C ASN A 43 2.43 2.96 5.10
N THR A 44 2.44 2.64 6.40
CA THR A 44 1.58 3.31 7.40
C THR A 44 1.85 4.81 7.50
N LEU A 45 3.10 5.23 7.24
CA LEU A 45 3.50 6.64 7.23
C LEU A 45 2.88 7.45 6.08
N THR A 46 2.42 6.77 5.03
CA THR A 46 1.89 7.42 3.83
C THR A 46 0.40 7.14 3.61
N CYS A 47 -0.08 5.95 3.99
CA CYS A 47 -1.42 5.49 3.66
C CYS A 47 -2.25 5.24 4.92
N PRO A 48 -3.39 5.94 5.10
CA PRO A 48 -4.25 5.74 6.26
C PRO A 48 -4.86 4.34 6.29
N ALA A 49 -5.12 3.72 5.13
CA ALA A 49 -5.62 2.35 5.08
C ALA A 49 -4.59 1.33 5.59
N ALA A 50 -3.31 1.51 5.26
CA ALA A 50 -2.23 0.67 5.78
C ALA A 50 -2.08 0.84 7.30
N TYR A 51 -2.16 2.08 7.80
CA TYR A 51 -2.14 2.36 9.23
C TYR A 51 -3.29 1.67 9.97
N LEU A 52 -4.54 1.88 9.52
CA LEU A 52 -5.72 1.27 10.13
C LEU A 52 -5.68 -0.26 10.11
N PHE A 53 -5.13 -0.84 9.04
CA PHE A 53 -4.92 -2.28 8.96
C PHE A 53 -3.96 -2.78 10.05
N VAL A 54 -2.81 -2.12 10.21
CA VAL A 54 -1.83 -2.47 11.24
C VAL A 54 -2.38 -2.27 12.65
N GLU A 55 -3.12 -1.19 12.92
CA GLU A 55 -3.73 -0.97 14.24
C GLU A 55 -4.73 -2.07 14.59
N LYS A 56 -5.62 -2.44 13.66
CA LYS A 56 -6.57 -3.55 13.86
C LYS A 56 -5.90 -4.92 14.05
N LEU A 57 -4.67 -5.10 13.54
CA LEU A 57 -3.89 -6.31 13.80
C LEU A 57 -3.33 -6.30 15.23
N LYS A 58 -2.94 -5.13 15.75
CA LYS A 58 -2.46 -5.00 17.14
C LYS A 58 -3.55 -5.26 18.16
N ASP A 59 -4.78 -4.82 17.89
CA ASP A 59 -5.93 -5.03 18.80
C ASP A 59 -6.31 -6.52 18.98
N ARG A 60 -5.77 -7.41 18.14
CA ARG A 60 -6.04 -8.86 18.18
C ARG A 60 -4.90 -9.69 18.79
N LEU A 61 -3.84 -9.03 19.28
CA LEU A 61 -2.77 -9.64 20.06
C LEU A 61 -3.14 -9.63 21.55
#